data_AF-Q5DG43-F1
#
_entry.id   AF-Q5DG43-F1
#
_cell.length_a   1.000
_cell.length_b   1.000
_cell.length_c   1.000
_cell.angle_alpha   90.00
_cell.angle_beta   90.00
_cell.angle_gamma   90.00
#
_symmetry.space_group_name_H-M   'P 1'
#
loop_
_entity.id
_entity.type
_entity.pdbx_description
1 polymer ?
#
loop_
_entity_poly.entity_id
_entity_poly.type
_entity_poly.pdbx_seq_one_letter_code
_entity_poly.pdbx_strand_id
1 'polypeptide(L)'
;MTNNSCLACSSQEINVYLKAAFENVVLNRRFFSWEDVERAVEEFQSITFTHYIHSQSQRASFSSFKYNFVVFKCAFGNKRKLQGTGQRNKPSKYLDCKSMFRVVLNVNEYIVRSYIMTHNHPCTKSFMRCDPWFRRLSEEESLNPVLQQSSSCDAVMEHVRNKYQKELISDDIRNMKSKTALGRCVVI
;
A
#
# COMPACT_ATOMS: atom_id res chain seq x y z
N MET A 1 -18.64 23.84 -3.94
CA MET A 1 -18.38 22.69 -4.84
C MET A 1 -16.93 22.75 -5.27
N THR A 2 -16.03 22.11 -4.53
CA THR A 2 -14.61 22.06 -4.86
C THR A 2 -14.36 20.85 -5.75
N ASN A 3 -13.88 21.11 -6.97
CA ASN A 3 -13.52 20.09 -7.94
C ASN A 3 -12.41 19.18 -7.35
N ASN A 4 -12.80 17.98 -6.92
CA ASN A 4 -11.88 16.87 -6.67
C ASN A 4 -11.44 16.25 -8.01
N SER A 5 -10.77 17.04 -8.84
CA SER A 5 -10.00 16.49 -9.96
C SER A 5 -8.79 15.80 -9.36
N CYS A 6 -8.89 14.48 -9.17
CA CYS A 6 -7.71 13.64 -9.00
C CYS A 6 -6.75 13.96 -10.15
N LEU A 7 -5.61 14.53 -9.77
CA LEU A 7 -4.65 15.21 -10.64
C LEU A 7 -4.41 14.46 -11.94
N ALA A 8 -4.42 15.25 -13.01
CA ALA A 8 -4.04 14.90 -14.35
C ALA A 8 -2.79 14.01 -14.36
N CYS A 9 -2.89 12.91 -15.09
CA CYS A 9 -1.77 12.05 -15.45
C CYS A 9 -0.85 12.88 -16.37
N SER A 10 -0.01 13.75 -15.79
CA SER A 10 1.04 14.43 -16.55
C SER A 10 1.91 13.34 -17.17
N SER A 11 1.97 13.35 -18.50
CA SER A 11 2.70 12.38 -19.32
C SER A 11 4.21 12.62 -19.28
N GLN A 12 4.72 13.36 -18.30
CA GLN A 12 6.16 13.47 -18.06
C GLN A 12 6.69 12.15 -17.51
N GLU A 13 7.75 11.64 -18.13
CA GLU A 13 8.52 10.53 -17.62
C GLU A 13 9.15 10.94 -16.28
N ILE A 14 8.47 10.57 -15.20
CA ILE A 14 8.97 10.78 -13.84
C ILE A 14 9.72 9.52 -13.45
N ASN A 15 10.99 9.67 -13.07
CA ASN A 15 11.79 8.60 -12.51
C ASN A 15 12.17 8.97 -11.07
N VAL A 16 11.69 8.20 -10.09
CA VAL A 16 12.03 8.39 -8.68
C VAL A 16 12.95 7.25 -8.25
N TYR A 17 14.15 7.61 -7.80
CA TYR A 17 15.16 6.67 -7.33
C TYR A 17 15.21 6.66 -5.79
N LEU A 18 14.85 5.53 -5.18
CA LEU A 18 14.69 5.40 -3.72
C LEU A 18 15.78 4.53 -3.06
N LYS A 19 16.90 4.32 -3.74
CA LYS A 19 17.94 3.38 -3.33
C LYS A 19 18.53 3.70 -1.95
N ALA A 20 18.85 4.96 -1.67
CA ALA A 20 19.44 5.35 -0.38
C ALA A 20 18.51 5.05 0.81
N ALA A 21 17.21 5.37 0.68
CA ALA A 21 16.22 5.04 1.69
C ALA A 21 16.05 3.52 1.85
N PHE A 22 16.05 2.78 0.73
CA PHE A 22 15.96 1.33 0.73
C PHE A 22 17.18 0.67 1.38
N GLU A 23 18.37 1.21 1.12
CA GLU A 23 19.64 0.77 1.72
C GLU A 23 19.62 0.89 3.25
N ASN A 24 19.16 2.03 3.74
CA ASN A 24 19.12 2.32 5.16
C ASN A 24 18.08 1.49 5.91
N VAL A 25 16.91 1.27 5.32
CA VAL A 25 15.78 0.66 6.04
C VAL A 25 15.67 -0.85 5.81
N VAL A 26 16.04 -1.35 4.63
CA VAL A 26 15.75 -2.73 4.21
C VAL A 26 17.00 -3.50 3.76
N LEU A 27 17.76 -3.00 2.78
CA LEU A 27 18.76 -3.80 2.07
C LEU A 27 19.91 -4.28 2.97
N ASN A 28 20.41 -3.41 3.85
CA ASN A 28 21.60 -3.71 4.68
C ASN A 28 21.26 -4.42 5.99
N ARG A 29 19.98 -4.79 6.20
CA ARG A 29 19.53 -5.48 7.41
C ARG A 29 19.44 -6.98 7.20
N ARG A 30 19.71 -7.72 8.27
CA ARG A 30 19.44 -9.16 8.38
C ARG A 30 18.24 -9.30 9.31
N PHE A 31 17.25 -10.09 8.90
CA PHE A 31 16.02 -10.26 9.68
C PHE A 31 15.92 -11.70 10.18
N PHE A 32 15.63 -11.88 11.46
CA PHE A 32 15.55 -13.22 12.08
C PHE A 32 14.11 -13.71 12.26
N SER A 33 13.13 -12.87 11.91
CA SER A 33 11.72 -13.20 11.89
C SER A 33 11.06 -12.60 10.64
N TRP A 34 9.87 -13.08 10.28
CA TRP A 34 9.13 -12.49 9.16
C TRP A 34 8.49 -11.15 9.57
N GLU A 35 8.13 -11.03 10.84
CA GLU A 35 7.55 -9.85 11.46
C GLU A 35 8.53 -8.66 11.37
N ASP A 36 9.85 -8.91 11.49
CA ASP A 36 10.86 -7.86 11.31
C ASP A 36 10.98 -7.41 9.85
N VAL A 37 10.78 -8.32 8.88
CA VAL A 37 10.72 -7.97 7.46
C VAL A 37 9.50 -7.09 7.20
N GLU A 38 8.32 -7.49 7.68
CA GLU A 38 7.08 -6.72 7.53
C GLU A 38 7.23 -5.31 8.10
N ARG A 39 7.77 -5.18 9.31
CA ARG A 39 8.01 -3.89 9.96
C ARG A 39 8.96 -2.98 9.18
N ALA A 40 10.06 -3.51 8.66
CA ALA A 40 11.00 -2.73 7.86
C ALA A 40 10.39 -2.31 6.52
N VAL A 41 9.58 -3.17 5.89
CA VAL A 41 8.86 -2.83 4.66
C VAL A 41 7.79 -1.77 4.92
N GLU A 42 7.06 -1.84 6.03
CA GLU A 42 6.11 -0.82 6.46
C GLU A 42 6.78 0.53 6.73
N GLU A 43 7.91 0.51 7.45
CA GLU A 43 8.72 1.71 7.71
C GLU A 43 9.17 2.35 6.38
N PHE A 44 9.76 1.56 5.48
CA PHE A 44 10.22 2.03 4.18
C PHE A 44 9.07 2.65 3.36
N GLN A 45 7.91 1.99 3.31
CA GLN A 45 6.74 2.48 2.60
C GLN A 45 6.19 3.78 3.20
N SER A 46 6.23 3.91 4.53
CA SER A 46 5.78 5.10 5.26
C SER A 46 6.65 6.32 4.94
N ILE A 47 7.98 6.17 4.99
CA ILE A 47 8.90 7.30 4.74
C ILE A 47 9.02 7.68 3.26
N THR A 48 8.87 6.70 2.35
CA THR A 48 9.03 6.93 0.91
C THR A 48 7.71 7.15 0.17
N PHE A 49 6.58 7.06 0.85
CA PHE A 49 5.25 7.08 0.22
C PHE A 49 5.19 6.10 -0.96
N THR A 50 5.55 4.84 -0.70
CA THR A 50 5.44 3.75 -1.67
C THR A 50 4.43 2.71 -1.19
N HIS A 51 3.97 1.86 -2.10
CA HIS A 51 3.12 0.73 -1.78
C HIS A 51 3.62 -0.49 -2.55
N TYR A 52 4.11 -1.47 -1.81
CA TYR A 52 4.55 -2.77 -2.27
C TYR A 52 3.56 -3.83 -1.80
N ILE A 53 3.29 -4.79 -2.68
CA ILE A 53 2.40 -5.92 -2.40
C ILE A 53 3.16 -7.23 -2.60
N HIS A 54 2.75 -8.26 -1.86
CA HIS A 54 3.19 -9.62 -2.09
C HIS A 54 2.72 -10.06 -3.48
N SER A 55 3.68 -10.36 -4.36
CA SER A 55 3.39 -10.75 -5.73
C SER A 55 3.59 -12.24 -5.98
N GLN A 56 4.62 -12.80 -5.37
CA GLN A 56 5.00 -14.20 -5.48
C GLN A 56 5.63 -14.60 -4.15
N SER A 57 5.37 -15.81 -3.69
CA SER A 57 5.98 -16.34 -2.49
C SER A 57 6.09 -17.85 -2.55
N GLN A 58 7.03 -18.38 -1.80
CA GLN A 58 7.12 -19.80 -1.50
C GLN A 58 7.19 -19.95 0.01
N ARG A 59 6.27 -20.74 0.59
CA ARG A 59 6.30 -21.06 2.01
C ARG A 59 7.48 -21.97 2.32
N ALA A 60 8.06 -21.81 3.50
CA ALA A 60 9.03 -22.79 3.97
C ALA A 60 8.28 -24.06 4.42
N SER A 61 8.85 -25.21 4.09
CA SER A 61 8.36 -26.50 4.58
C SER A 61 9.21 -26.88 5.80
N PHE A 62 8.57 -27.19 6.93
CA PHE A 62 9.23 -27.73 8.14
C PHE A 62 10.28 -26.82 8.81
N SER A 63 10.09 -25.49 8.80
CA SER A 63 10.92 -24.57 9.58
C SER A 63 10.08 -23.61 10.43
N SER A 64 10.70 -22.99 11.42
CA SER A 64 10.11 -21.87 12.19
C SER A 64 9.92 -20.61 11.34
N PHE A 65 10.41 -20.60 10.09
CA PHE A 65 10.32 -19.48 9.17
C PHE A 65 9.07 -19.60 8.29
N LYS A 66 8.42 -18.46 8.03
CA LYS A 66 7.17 -18.39 7.24
C LYS A 66 7.37 -18.66 5.74
N TYR A 67 8.44 -18.16 5.16
CA TYR A 67 8.69 -18.21 3.71
C TYR A 67 10.12 -18.64 3.36
N ASN A 68 10.30 -19.34 2.26
CA ASN A 68 11.60 -19.49 1.60
C ASN A 68 11.95 -18.23 0.80
N PHE A 69 10.95 -17.62 0.16
CA PHE A 69 11.10 -16.31 -0.47
C PHE A 69 9.77 -15.59 -0.63
N VAL A 70 9.85 -14.26 -0.73
CA VAL A 70 8.74 -13.38 -1.13
C VAL A 70 9.28 -12.32 -2.09
N VAL A 71 8.52 -12.07 -3.16
CA VAL A 71 8.77 -10.97 -4.10
C VAL A 71 7.75 -9.87 -3.82
N PHE A 72 8.26 -8.72 -3.42
CA PHE A 72 7.51 -7.49 -3.27
C PHE A 72 7.54 -6.74 -4.60
N LYS A 73 6.37 -6.38 -5.13
CA LYS A 73 6.25 -5.51 -6.32
C LYS A 73 5.49 -4.26 -5.98
N CYS A 74 5.81 -3.16 -6.64
CA CYS A 74 5.00 -1.96 -6.52
C CYS A 74 3.53 -2.23 -6.90
N ALA A 75 2.58 -1.72 -6.12
CA ALA A 75 1.15 -1.89 -6.35
C ALA A 75 0.68 -1.30 -7.71
N PHE A 76 1.44 -0.35 -8.25
CA PHE A 76 1.23 0.22 -9.58
C PHE A 76 1.90 -0.59 -10.71
N GLY A 77 2.57 -1.71 -10.38
CA GLY A 77 3.40 -2.48 -11.30
C GLY A 77 2.68 -3.44 -12.25
N ASN A 78 1.35 -3.60 -12.11
CA ASN A 78 0.60 -4.35 -13.11
C ASN A 78 0.54 -3.56 -14.43
N LYS A 79 0.27 -4.26 -15.54
CA LYS A 79 0.07 -3.61 -16.84
C LYS A 79 -1.20 -2.77 -16.82
N ARG A 80 -1.16 -1.61 -17.49
CA ARG A 80 -2.38 -0.89 -17.86
C ARG A 80 -3.22 -1.83 -18.71
N LYS A 81 -4.50 -2.01 -18.34
CA LYS A 81 -5.45 -2.64 -19.25
C LYS A 81 -5.56 -1.73 -20.48
N LEU A 82 -5.50 -2.32 -21.67
CA LEU A 82 -5.83 -1.60 -22.91
C LEU A 82 -7.22 -1.02 -22.75
N GLN A 83 -7.42 0.22 -23.22
CA GLN A 83 -8.77 0.80 -23.25
C GLN A 83 -9.62 -0.10 -24.16
N GLY A 84 -10.56 -0.84 -23.56
CA GLY A 84 -11.64 -1.45 -24.32
C GLY A 84 -12.53 -0.35 -24.88
N THR A 85 -13.29 -0.66 -25.92
CA THR A 85 -14.27 0.25 -26.55
C THR A 85 -15.41 0.71 -25.61
N GLY A 86 -15.49 0.18 -24.39
CA GLY A 86 -16.46 0.58 -23.38
C GLY A 86 -16.05 1.85 -22.63
N GLN A 87 -17.02 2.74 -22.37
CA GLN A 87 -16.89 4.03 -21.69
C GLN A 87 -16.56 3.95 -20.18
N ARG A 88 -15.66 3.06 -19.75
CA ARG A 88 -15.22 3.05 -18.35
C ARG A 88 -14.25 4.21 -18.11
N ASN A 89 -14.79 5.40 -17.82
CA ASN A 89 -14.09 6.67 -17.62
C ASN A 89 -13.15 6.71 -16.39
N LYS A 90 -12.84 5.58 -15.75
CA LYS A 90 -11.88 5.53 -14.63
C LYS A 90 -10.50 5.18 -15.18
N PRO A 91 -9.51 6.10 -15.16
CA PRO A 91 -8.15 5.79 -15.55
C PRO A 91 -7.62 4.62 -14.72
N SER A 92 -6.86 3.72 -15.36
CA SER A 92 -6.24 2.61 -14.66
C SER A 92 -5.20 3.16 -13.69
N LYS A 93 -5.25 2.74 -12.42
CA LYS A 93 -4.20 3.09 -11.46
C LYS A 93 -2.85 2.47 -11.84
N TYR A 94 -2.84 1.42 -12.65
CA TYR A 94 -1.63 0.70 -12.99
C TYR A 94 -0.76 1.50 -13.96
N LEU A 95 0.55 1.46 -13.76
CA LEU A 95 1.54 2.25 -14.50
C LEU A 95 2.65 1.37 -15.07
N ASP A 96 2.53 0.04 -14.97
CA ASP A 96 3.58 -0.91 -15.36
C ASP A 96 4.93 -0.63 -14.68
N CYS A 97 4.88 -0.09 -13.45
CA CYS A 97 6.03 0.17 -12.61
C CYS A 97 6.85 -1.11 -12.37
N LYS A 98 8.16 -1.05 -12.65
CA LYS A 98 9.07 -2.20 -12.51
C LYS A 98 9.70 -2.32 -11.13
N SER A 99 9.42 -1.38 -10.23
CA SER A 99 9.99 -1.37 -8.89
C SER A 99 9.57 -2.62 -8.11
N MET A 100 10.57 -3.36 -7.63
CA MET A 100 10.40 -4.67 -6.98
C MET A 100 11.63 -5.04 -6.16
N PHE A 101 11.47 -5.93 -5.19
CA PHE A 101 12.59 -6.58 -4.52
C PHE A 101 12.21 -7.98 -4.05
N ARG A 102 13.23 -8.83 -3.90
CA ARG A 102 13.07 -10.22 -3.48
C ARG A 102 13.76 -10.44 -2.15
N VAL A 103 13.00 -10.88 -1.17
CA VAL A 103 13.48 -11.35 0.12
C VAL A 103 13.56 -12.87 0.07
N VAL A 104 14.67 -13.45 0.53
CA VAL A 104 14.90 -14.89 0.58
C VAL A 104 15.35 -15.30 1.97
N LEU A 105 14.96 -16.50 2.39
CA LEU A 105 15.51 -17.17 3.56
C LEU A 105 16.90 -17.71 3.20
N ASN A 106 17.90 -17.23 3.91
CA ASN A 106 19.30 -17.64 3.83
C ASN A 106 19.68 -18.35 5.12
N VAL A 107 19.64 -19.68 5.12
CA VAL A 107 19.86 -20.53 6.31
C VAL A 107 18.84 -20.24 7.42
N ASN A 108 19.09 -19.22 8.26
CA ASN A 108 18.28 -18.86 9.43
C ASN A 108 17.95 -17.35 9.49
N GLU A 109 17.98 -16.67 8.36
CA GLU A 109 17.70 -15.23 8.29
C GLU A 109 17.12 -14.84 6.94
N TYR A 110 16.33 -13.78 6.91
CA TYR A 110 15.90 -13.17 5.66
C TYR A 110 16.88 -12.08 5.21
N ILE A 111 17.21 -12.12 3.93
CA ILE A 111 18.02 -11.11 3.25
C ILE A 111 17.36 -10.68 1.95
N VAL A 112 17.63 -9.44 1.51
CA VAL A 112 17.25 -9.00 0.17
C VAL A 112 18.25 -9.57 -0.84
N ARG A 113 17.78 -10.36 -1.79
CA ARG A 113 18.61 -11.00 -2.82
C ARG A 113 18.75 -10.18 -4.10
N SER A 114 17.71 -9.46 -4.48
CA SER A 114 17.69 -8.62 -5.68
C SER A 114 16.64 -7.51 -5.55
N TYR A 115 16.86 -6.39 -6.24
CA TYR A 115 15.95 -5.25 -6.21
C TYR A 115 16.06 -4.37 -7.47
N ILE A 116 14.97 -3.65 -7.75
CA ILE A 116 14.86 -2.52 -8.68
C ILE A 116 14.15 -1.42 -7.88
N MET A 117 14.86 -0.36 -7.49
CA MET A 117 14.31 0.73 -6.64
C MET A 117 13.97 2.00 -7.44
N THR A 118 13.60 1.80 -8.69
CA THR A 118 13.26 2.87 -9.64
C THR A 118 11.77 2.86 -9.91
N HIS A 119 11.10 3.96 -9.61
CA HIS A 119 9.66 4.14 -9.84
C HIS A 119 9.43 5.04 -11.04
N ASN A 120 8.44 4.69 -11.87
CA ASN A 120 8.00 5.49 -13.01
C ASN A 120 6.79 6.40 -12.68
N HIS A 121 6.64 6.73 -11.40
CA HIS A 121 5.54 7.51 -10.86
C HIS A 121 6.00 8.28 -9.63
N PRO A 122 5.33 9.38 -9.26
CA PRO A 122 5.63 10.09 -8.03
C PRO A 122 5.49 9.18 -6.80
N CYS A 123 6.42 9.32 -5.85
CA CYS A 123 6.40 8.68 -4.54
C CYS A 123 6.24 9.77 -3.47
N THR A 124 5.12 10.49 -3.53
CA THR A 124 4.82 11.59 -2.63
C THR A 124 3.52 11.33 -1.89
N LYS A 125 3.37 11.92 -0.70
CA LYS A 125 2.13 11.83 0.09
C LYS A 125 0.90 12.23 -0.71
N SER A 126 1.00 13.29 -1.51
CA SER A 126 -0.11 13.80 -2.34
C SER A 126 -0.54 12.81 -3.42
N PHE A 127 0.42 12.13 -4.07
CA PHE A 127 0.12 11.12 -5.08
C PHE A 127 -0.51 9.87 -4.47
N MET A 128 0.07 9.39 -3.36
CA MET A 128 -0.39 8.17 -2.69
C MET A 128 -1.73 8.31 -1.97
N ARG A 129 -2.18 9.54 -1.72
CA ARG A 129 -3.45 9.88 -1.08
C ARG A 129 -4.67 9.20 -1.70
N CYS A 130 -4.64 8.96 -3.01
CA CYS A 130 -5.75 8.31 -3.71
C CYS A 130 -5.68 6.77 -3.63
N ASP A 131 -4.53 6.19 -3.30
CA ASP A 131 -4.39 4.73 -3.23
C ASP A 131 -5.18 4.18 -2.03
N PRO A 132 -6.03 3.15 -2.23
CA PRO A 132 -6.85 2.57 -1.16
C PRO A 132 -6.04 2.10 0.06
N TRP A 133 -4.77 1.75 -0.10
CA TRP A 133 -3.91 1.34 1.02
C TRP A 133 -3.67 2.47 2.01
N PHE A 134 -3.32 3.67 1.52
CA PHE A 134 -3.04 4.84 2.36
C PHE A 134 -4.31 5.44 2.98
N ARG A 135 -5.48 5.14 2.41
CA ARG A 135 -6.79 5.55 2.96
C ARG A 135 -7.33 4.56 3.99
N ARG A 136 -6.84 3.32 4.00
CA ARG A 136 -7.36 2.28 4.90
C ARG A 136 -7.09 2.67 6.36
N LEU A 137 -8.15 2.59 7.16
CA LEU A 137 -8.02 2.67 8.62
C LEU A 137 -7.50 1.34 9.16
N SER A 138 -6.62 1.39 10.15
CA SER A 138 -6.27 0.22 10.95
C SER A 138 -7.49 -0.26 11.75
N GLU A 139 -7.42 -1.46 12.30
CA GLU A 139 -8.49 -1.98 13.15
C GLU A 139 -8.75 -1.05 14.34
N GLU A 140 -7.69 -0.64 15.04
CA GLU A 140 -7.76 0.31 16.15
C GLU A 140 -8.38 1.65 15.77
N GLU A 141 -7.97 2.22 14.61
CA GLU A 141 -8.53 3.47 14.11
C GLU A 141 -10.03 3.31 13.79
N SER A 142 -10.42 2.17 13.21
CA SER A 142 -11.78 1.88 12.80
C SER A 142 -12.75 1.71 13.97
N LEU A 143 -12.24 1.35 15.15
CA LEU A 143 -13.04 1.20 16.38
C LEU A 143 -13.37 2.55 17.04
N ASN A 144 -12.87 3.67 16.51
CA ASN A 144 -13.14 4.98 17.07
C ASN A 144 -14.65 5.28 17.11
N PRO A 145 -15.24 5.61 18.29
CA PRO A 145 -16.68 5.84 18.44
C PRO A 145 -17.25 6.89 17.50
N VAL A 146 -16.46 7.93 17.19
CA VAL A 146 -16.85 9.00 16.26
C VAL A 146 -17.12 8.44 14.86
N LEU A 147 -16.37 7.42 14.43
CA LEU A 147 -16.55 6.79 13.12
C LEU A 147 -17.78 5.88 13.08
N GLN A 148 -18.06 5.19 14.18
CA GLN A 148 -19.15 4.23 14.28
C GLN A 148 -20.52 4.91 14.47
N GLN A 149 -20.56 6.00 15.25
CA GLN A 149 -21.81 6.64 15.68
C GLN A 149 -22.20 7.84 14.83
N SER A 150 -21.26 8.46 14.11
CA SER A 150 -21.57 9.64 13.30
C SER A 150 -22.49 9.29 12.13
N SER A 151 -23.61 9.99 12.01
CA SER A 151 -24.50 9.95 10.85
C SER A 151 -23.94 10.73 9.66
N SER A 152 -23.07 11.71 9.90
CA SER A 152 -22.49 12.58 8.87
C SER A 152 -21.18 12.01 8.33
N CYS A 153 -21.14 11.77 7.00
CA CYS A 153 -19.92 11.37 6.30
C CYS A 153 -18.85 12.48 6.35
N ASP A 154 -19.24 13.75 6.26
CA ASP A 154 -18.29 14.86 6.25
C ASP A 154 -17.58 15.01 7.60
N ALA A 155 -18.33 14.86 8.71
CA ALA A 155 -17.74 14.87 10.05
C ALA A 155 -16.76 13.71 10.26
N VAL A 156 -17.06 12.53 9.70
CA VAL A 156 -16.15 11.37 9.72
C VAL A 156 -14.88 11.66 8.91
N MET A 157 -15.03 12.22 7.71
CA MET A 157 -13.87 12.57 6.86
C MET A 157 -12.97 13.62 7.52
N GLU A 158 -13.56 14.64 8.15
CA GLU A 158 -12.82 15.69 8.85
C GLU A 158 -12.07 15.13 10.07
N HIS A 159 -12.74 14.32 10.89
CA HIS A 159 -12.11 13.70 12.06
C HIS A 159 -10.92 12.80 11.66
N VAL A 160 -11.08 11.99 10.61
CA VAL A 160 -10.00 11.12 10.13
C VAL A 160 -8.85 11.92 9.52
N ARG A 161 -9.16 12.98 8.78
CA ARG A 161 -8.13 13.88 8.24
C ARG A 161 -7.33 14.52 9.37
N ASN A 162 -7.99 15.05 10.38
CA ASN A 162 -7.34 15.77 11.48
C ASN A 162 -6.55 14.81 12.39
N LYS A 163 -7.16 13.68 12.78
CA LYS A 163 -6.57 12.75 13.74
C LYS A 163 -5.54 11.81 13.14
N TYR A 164 -5.81 11.26 11.95
CA TYR A 164 -5.00 10.19 11.34
C TYR A 164 -4.26 10.64 10.08
N GLN A 165 -4.46 11.88 9.62
CA GLN A 165 -3.83 12.42 8.41
C GLN A 165 -4.12 11.58 7.15
N LYS A 166 -5.30 10.94 7.12
CA LYS A 166 -5.80 10.11 6.03
C LYS A 166 -7.00 10.78 5.35
N GLU A 167 -7.13 10.60 4.05
CA GLU A 167 -8.24 11.16 3.29
C GLU A 167 -9.20 10.09 2.83
N LEU A 168 -10.25 9.85 3.60
CA LEU A 168 -11.32 8.95 3.21
C LEU A 168 -12.17 9.57 2.09
N ILE A 169 -12.73 8.69 1.26
CA ILE A 169 -13.83 9.02 0.36
C ILE A 169 -15.14 8.41 0.89
N SER A 170 -16.28 8.92 0.43
CA SER A 170 -17.60 8.44 0.86
C SER A 170 -17.78 6.93 0.70
N ASP A 171 -17.17 6.33 -0.34
CA ASP A 171 -17.18 4.87 -0.54
C ASP A 171 -16.48 4.11 0.59
N ASP A 172 -15.42 4.66 1.19
CA ASP A 172 -14.71 4.02 2.31
C ASP A 172 -15.59 3.96 3.55
N ILE A 173 -16.29 5.06 3.83
CA ILE A 173 -17.21 5.18 4.97
C ILE A 173 -18.38 4.21 4.79
N ARG A 174 -18.94 4.14 3.57
CA ARG A 174 -20.02 3.19 3.27
C ARG A 174 -19.56 1.74 3.47
N ASN A 175 -18.38 1.39 2.96
CA ASN A 175 -17.81 0.06 3.14
C ASN A 175 -17.53 -0.25 4.62
N MET A 176 -17.02 0.70 5.38
CA MET A 176 -16.79 0.57 6.82
C MET A 176 -18.10 0.30 7.57
N LYS A 177 -19.12 1.14 7.36
CA LYS A 177 -20.44 0.98 7.99
C LYS A 177 -21.12 -0.34 7.60
N SER A 178 -20.98 -0.78 6.35
CA SER A 178 -21.52 -2.07 5.92
C SER A 178 -20.85 -3.26 6.63
N LYS A 179 -19.55 -3.16 6.97
CA LYS A 179 -18.86 -4.22 7.70
C LYS A 179 -19.34 -4.30 9.15
N THR A 180 -19.54 -3.16 9.81
CA THR A 180 -20.11 -3.12 11.16
C THR A 180 -21.55 -3.65 11.19
N ALA A 181 -22.39 -3.26 10.23
CA ALA A 181 -23.78 -3.69 10.15
C ALA A 181 -23.96 -5.19 9.86
N LEU A 182 -23.00 -5.82 9.18
CA LEU A 182 -23.07 -7.24 8.81
C LEU A 182 -22.51 -8.19 9.88
N GLY A 183 -21.95 -7.71 11.00
CA GLY A 183 -21.37 -8.56 12.04
C GLY A 183 -20.34 -9.56 11.52
N ARG A 184 -19.71 -9.29 10.37
CA ARG A 184 -18.83 -10.24 9.69
C ARG A 184 -17.44 -10.18 10.31
N CYS A 185 -17.27 -11.00 11.33
CA CYS A 185 -16.02 -11.69 11.61
C CYS A 185 -15.60 -12.42 10.31
N VAL A 186 -14.46 -12.06 9.72
CA VAL A 186 -13.82 -12.92 8.71
C VAL A 186 -12.36 -13.09 9.11
N VAL A 187 -12.10 -14.36 9.43
CA VAL A 187 -10.84 -15.03 9.68
C VAL A 187 -9.91 -14.90 8.46
N ILE A 188 -8.69 -14.42 8.72
CA ILE A 188 -7.39 -14.57 8.01
C ILE A 188 -7.35 -14.26 6.52
#